data_AF-A0A9Q8LBJ6-F1
#
_entry.id   AF-A0A9Q8LBJ6-F1
#
_cell.length_a   1.000
_cell.length_b   1.000
_cell.length_c   1.000
_cell.angle_alpha   90.00
_cell.angle_beta   90.00
_cell.angle_gamma   90.00
#
_symmetry.space_group_name_H-M   'P 1'
#
loop_
_entity.id
_entity.type
_entity.pdbx_description
1 polymer ?
#
loop_
_entity_poly.entity_id
_entity_poly.type
_entity_poly.pdbx_seq_one_letter_code
_entity_poly.pdbx_strand_id
1 'polypeptide(L)'
;MMDDESHWVSEARVLCRDWAAQTSRQLSIMKGEGYQKGTKRRPESNWNRDLLQIAEPRDNMEDYFANVLKTIKPIYQELVRGIQSLLDATKAKIREDQQLKVMGVETFLDSFVHERKTIVKFMNDFFKEMRSDIGNIQQDAMVASSNSHIAEAMRPIYAEVCQIKGRGGPDKRSAIFEKKVARVGGVWTSVRNGIEKEFSIRFGASLHRIEEVATEMFENIHKKFNLMCNDTIVKDPKEKSKEEELRKQLQKQLIVAKQLLNGPVREAAEACKDYKPEDPTSLVVGEH
;
A
#
# COMPACT_ATOMS: atom_id res chain seq x y z
N MET A 1 0.94 7.67 -22.40
CA MET A 1 1.58 6.48 -22.99
C MET A 1 0.50 5.46 -23.37
N MET A 2 -0.38 5.84 -24.29
CA MET A 2 -1.31 5.02 -25.11
C MET A 2 -2.21 6.00 -25.88
N ASP A 3 -1.64 7.09 -26.41
CA ASP A 3 -2.44 8.25 -26.84
C ASP A 3 -2.90 8.16 -28.31
N ASP A 4 -2.61 7.05 -28.99
CA ASP A 4 -3.18 6.77 -30.31
C ASP A 4 -3.58 5.29 -30.47
N GLU A 5 -4.74 4.93 -29.90
CA GLU A 5 -5.40 3.64 -30.13
C GLU A 5 -5.76 3.42 -31.62
N SER A 6 -5.72 4.49 -32.45
CA SER A 6 -6.11 4.43 -33.86
C SER A 6 -5.25 3.46 -34.67
N HIS A 7 -3.96 3.35 -34.37
CA HIS A 7 -3.08 2.38 -35.01
C HIS A 7 -3.53 0.94 -34.70
N TRP A 8 -3.77 0.61 -33.44
CA TRP A 8 -4.22 -0.72 -33.03
C TRP A 8 -5.60 -1.06 -33.58
N VAL A 9 -6.50 -0.08 -33.62
CA VAL A 9 -7.82 -0.24 -34.23
C VAL A 9 -7.72 -0.49 -35.74
N SER A 10 -6.79 0.18 -36.44
CA SER A 10 -6.55 -0.03 -37.87
C SER A 10 -6.04 -1.45 -38.15
N GLU A 11 -5.00 -1.89 -37.45
CA GLU A 11 -4.43 -3.23 -37.59
C GLU A 11 -5.43 -4.33 -37.20
N ALA A 12 -6.19 -4.12 -36.11
CA ALA A 12 -7.23 -5.05 -35.70
C ALA A 12 -8.33 -5.19 -36.76
N ARG A 13 -8.62 -4.11 -37.49
CA ARG A 13 -9.56 -4.14 -38.62
C ARG A 13 -9.03 -4.99 -39.78
N VAL A 14 -7.73 -4.92 -40.06
CA VAL A 14 -7.08 -5.77 -41.08
C VAL A 14 -7.22 -7.24 -40.69
N LEU A 15 -6.85 -7.62 -39.45
CA LEU A 15 -7.03 -8.98 -38.95
C LEU A 15 -8.48 -9.47 -39.04
N CYS A 16 -9.45 -8.62 -38.66
CA CYS A 16 -10.87 -8.98 -38.76
C CYS A 16 -11.30 -9.30 -40.20
N ARG A 17 -10.80 -8.54 -41.19
CA ARG A 17 -11.08 -8.77 -42.62
C ARG A 17 -10.45 -10.07 -43.12
N ASP A 18 -9.23 -10.36 -42.68
CA ASP A 18 -8.53 -11.60 -43.03
C ASP A 18 -9.25 -12.83 -42.43
N TRP A 19 -9.75 -12.73 -41.20
CA TRP A 19 -10.57 -13.78 -40.60
C TRP A 19 -11.95 -13.90 -41.24
N ALA A 20 -12.55 -12.81 -41.70
CA ALA A 20 -13.82 -12.83 -42.42
C ALA A 20 -13.71 -13.59 -43.74
N ALA A 21 -12.56 -13.54 -44.43
CA ALA A 21 -12.31 -14.35 -45.62
C ALA A 21 -12.34 -15.87 -45.33
N GLN A 22 -12.16 -16.29 -44.07
CA GLN A 22 -12.17 -17.69 -43.62
C GLN A 22 -13.56 -18.17 -43.16
N THR A 23 -14.61 -17.78 -43.90
CA THR A 23 -16.05 -17.97 -43.57
C THR A 23 -16.43 -19.38 -43.07
N SER A 24 -15.83 -20.44 -43.64
CA SER A 24 -16.17 -21.84 -43.31
C SER A 24 -15.78 -22.27 -41.88
N ARG A 25 -14.85 -21.58 -41.23
CA ARG A 25 -14.33 -21.95 -39.89
C ARG A 25 -14.63 -20.91 -38.82
N GLN A 26 -14.98 -19.69 -39.24
CA GLN A 26 -15.18 -18.55 -38.38
C GLN A 26 -16.09 -18.85 -37.18
N LEU A 27 -17.26 -19.45 -37.40
CA LEU A 27 -18.19 -19.77 -36.32
C LEU A 27 -17.63 -20.80 -35.33
N SER A 28 -16.84 -21.76 -35.82
CA SER A 28 -16.20 -22.76 -34.95
C SER A 28 -15.14 -22.12 -34.07
N ILE A 29 -14.35 -21.19 -34.61
CA ILE A 29 -13.31 -20.47 -33.87
C ILE A 29 -13.95 -19.53 -32.84
N MET A 30 -15.01 -18.80 -33.22
CA MET A 30 -15.76 -17.94 -32.30
C MET A 30 -16.39 -18.73 -31.14
N LYS A 31 -16.92 -19.93 -31.40
CA LYS A 31 -17.42 -20.84 -30.35
C LYS A 31 -16.32 -21.37 -29.43
N GLY A 32 -15.09 -21.47 -29.93
CA GLY A 32 -13.90 -21.79 -29.15
C GLY A 32 -13.22 -20.56 -28.52
N GLU A 33 -13.93 -19.44 -28.37
CA GLU A 33 -13.42 -18.18 -27.83
C GLU A 33 -12.16 -17.66 -28.55
N GLY A 34 -12.12 -17.82 -29.87
CA GLY A 34 -10.98 -17.40 -30.69
C GLY A 34 -9.89 -18.46 -30.84
N TYR A 35 -10.03 -19.62 -30.20
CA TYR A 35 -9.05 -20.70 -30.25
C TYR A 35 -9.53 -21.90 -31.07
N GLN A 36 -8.64 -22.41 -31.93
CA GLN A 36 -8.80 -23.70 -32.59
C GLN A 36 -7.46 -24.44 -32.61
N LYS A 37 -7.42 -25.60 -31.94
CA LYS A 37 -6.25 -26.47 -31.92
C LYS A 37 -5.86 -26.92 -33.32
N GLY A 38 -4.56 -26.85 -33.61
CA GLY A 38 -4.00 -27.36 -34.86
C GLY A 38 -4.16 -28.88 -35.02
N THR A 39 -4.19 -29.33 -36.26
CA THR A 39 -4.16 -30.75 -36.64
C THR A 39 -3.04 -30.97 -37.65
N LYS A 40 -2.71 -32.23 -37.98
CA LYS A 40 -1.70 -32.53 -39.03
C LYS A 40 -1.96 -31.83 -40.37
N ARG A 41 -3.21 -31.46 -40.66
CA ARG A 41 -3.63 -30.84 -41.93
C ARG A 41 -3.90 -29.34 -41.81
N ARG A 42 -3.89 -28.76 -40.60
CA ARG A 42 -4.31 -27.38 -40.36
C ARG A 42 -3.52 -26.76 -39.20
N PRO A 43 -2.98 -25.53 -39.36
CA PRO A 43 -2.30 -24.86 -38.27
C PRO A 43 -3.27 -24.53 -37.12
N GLU A 44 -2.70 -24.31 -35.94
CA GLU A 44 -3.43 -23.72 -34.82
C GLU A 44 -3.87 -22.31 -35.19
N SER A 45 -5.03 -21.88 -34.67
CA SER A 45 -5.50 -20.50 -34.78
C SER A 45 -5.85 -19.96 -33.40
N ASN A 46 -5.36 -18.77 -33.09
CA ASN A 46 -5.63 -18.09 -31.83
C ASN A 46 -5.78 -16.59 -32.10
N TRP A 47 -7.01 -16.14 -32.35
CA TRP A 47 -7.29 -14.74 -32.67
C TRP A 47 -6.95 -13.80 -31.52
N ASN A 48 -7.02 -14.26 -30.26
CA ASN A 48 -6.60 -13.45 -29.11
C ASN A 48 -5.08 -13.22 -29.12
N ARG A 49 -4.30 -14.23 -29.55
CA ARG A 49 -2.84 -14.11 -29.74
C ARG A 49 -2.52 -13.16 -30.88
N ASP A 50 -3.19 -13.32 -32.01
CA ASP A 50 -3.01 -12.46 -33.19
C ASP A 50 -3.33 -10.99 -32.86
N LEU A 51 -4.37 -10.74 -32.05
CA LEU A 51 -4.65 -9.40 -31.52
C LEU A 51 -3.50 -8.90 -30.64
N LEU A 52 -3.06 -9.67 -29.63
CA LEU A 52 -1.97 -9.22 -28.75
C LEU A 52 -0.71 -8.82 -29.52
N GLN A 53 -0.41 -9.47 -30.65
CA GLN A 53 0.72 -9.12 -31.51
C GLN A 53 0.64 -7.70 -32.10
N ILE A 54 -0.55 -7.13 -32.25
CA ILE A 54 -0.73 -5.71 -32.66
C ILE A 54 -0.25 -4.77 -31.55
N ALA A 55 -0.54 -5.12 -30.29
CA ALA A 55 -0.15 -4.35 -29.11
C ALA A 55 1.30 -4.66 -28.67
N GLU A 56 1.97 -5.63 -29.28
CA GLU A 56 3.38 -5.96 -29.12
C GLU A 56 4.30 -5.21 -30.13
N PRO A 57 4.56 -3.91 -30.02
CA PRO A 57 5.94 -3.50 -30.00
C PRO A 57 6.47 -3.97 -28.63
N ARG A 58 6.97 -5.22 -28.59
CA ARG A 58 7.40 -5.95 -27.37
C ARG A 58 8.18 -5.10 -26.37
N ASP A 59 8.97 -4.16 -26.88
CA ASP A 59 9.81 -3.28 -26.07
C ASP A 59 8.98 -2.42 -25.10
N ASN A 60 7.77 -1.97 -25.45
CA ASN A 60 7.03 -1.01 -24.62
C ASN A 60 6.35 -1.62 -23.38
N MET A 61 5.78 -2.83 -23.48
CA MET A 61 5.13 -3.47 -22.32
C MET A 61 6.14 -4.11 -21.38
N GLU A 62 7.14 -4.81 -21.90
CA GLU A 62 8.21 -5.37 -21.06
C GLU A 62 8.96 -4.25 -20.32
N ASP A 63 9.28 -3.15 -21.01
CA ASP A 63 9.90 -1.98 -20.37
C ASP A 63 8.96 -1.33 -19.36
N TYR A 64 7.66 -1.28 -19.61
CA TYR A 64 6.69 -0.77 -18.65
C TYR A 64 6.73 -1.57 -17.34
N PHE A 65 6.60 -2.90 -17.40
CA PHE A 65 6.64 -3.75 -16.21
C PHE A 65 8.01 -3.70 -15.52
N ALA A 66 9.10 -3.64 -16.30
CA ALA A 66 10.44 -3.45 -15.76
C ALA A 66 10.59 -2.10 -15.04
N ASN A 67 10.02 -1.02 -15.58
CA ASN A 67 10.01 0.31 -14.98
C ASN A 67 9.16 0.35 -13.70
N VAL A 68 8.01 -0.33 -13.68
CA VAL A 68 7.20 -0.50 -12.46
C VAL A 68 8.03 -1.17 -11.37
N LEU A 69 8.67 -2.30 -11.66
CA LEU A 69 9.56 -3.01 -10.72
C LEU A 69 10.73 -2.14 -10.25
N LYS A 70 11.33 -1.37 -11.16
CA LYS A 70 12.43 -0.44 -10.88
C LYS A 70 12.00 0.70 -9.96
N THR A 71 10.75 1.15 -10.06
CA THR A 71 10.17 2.24 -9.26
C THR A 71 9.79 1.77 -7.85
N ILE A 72 9.26 0.55 -7.71
CA ILE A 72 8.82 0.01 -6.43
C ILE A 72 10.01 -0.32 -5.52
N LYS A 73 11.11 -0.83 -6.09
CA LYS A 73 12.26 -1.30 -5.31
C LYS A 73 12.85 -0.22 -4.37
N PRO A 74 13.12 1.03 -4.80
CA PRO A 74 13.56 2.10 -3.91
C PRO A 74 12.56 2.41 -2.80
N ILE A 75 11.27 2.53 -3.11
CA ILE A 75 10.20 2.83 -2.14
C ILE A 75 10.19 1.78 -1.02
N TYR A 76 10.26 0.51 -1.40
CA TYR A 76 10.38 -0.61 -0.47
C TYR A 76 11.61 -0.49 0.44
N GLN A 77 12.78 -0.18 -0.14
CA GLN A 77 14.02 -0.02 0.62
C GLN A 77 13.95 1.15 1.61
N GLU A 78 13.30 2.25 1.21
CA GLU A 78 13.07 3.41 2.08
C GLU A 78 12.14 3.07 3.24
N LEU A 79 11.06 2.33 2.99
CA LEU A 79 10.12 1.90 4.02
C LEU A 79 10.81 1.01 5.08
N VAL A 80 11.59 0.01 4.64
CA VAL A 80 12.37 -0.84 5.56
C VAL A 80 13.35 0.00 6.38
N ARG A 81 14.09 0.91 5.73
CA ARG A 81 15.05 1.79 6.40
C ARG A 81 14.37 2.71 7.41
N GLY A 82 13.19 3.25 7.07
CA GLY A 82 12.40 4.11 7.94
C GLY A 82 11.95 3.38 9.21
N ILE A 83 11.39 2.18 9.06
CA ILE A 83 10.99 1.33 10.20
C ILE A 83 12.18 1.02 11.09
N GLN A 84 13.31 0.59 10.51
CA GLN A 84 14.53 0.30 11.28
C GLN A 84 15.04 1.51 12.04
N SER A 85 15.09 2.68 11.39
CA SER A 85 15.57 3.92 11.99
C SER A 85 14.67 4.37 13.15
N LEU A 86 13.34 4.20 13.02
CA LEU A 86 12.39 4.48 14.10
C LEU A 86 12.58 3.56 15.29
N LEU A 87 12.79 2.26 15.06
CA LEU A 87 13.06 1.29 16.13
C LEU A 87 14.38 1.60 16.83
N ASP A 88 15.43 1.91 16.08
CA ASP A 88 16.75 2.25 16.63
C ASP A 88 16.71 3.57 17.43
N ALA A 89 16.01 4.59 16.93
CA ALA A 89 15.80 5.86 17.64
C ALA A 89 14.98 5.68 18.92
N THR A 90 13.94 4.84 18.88
CA THR A 90 13.13 4.52 20.07
C THR A 90 13.96 3.77 21.11
N LYS A 91 14.75 2.79 20.68
CA LYS A 91 15.69 2.05 21.53
C LYS A 91 16.72 2.99 22.19
N ALA A 92 17.26 3.95 21.44
CA ALA A 92 18.21 4.93 21.95
C ALA A 92 17.58 5.83 23.03
N LYS A 93 16.38 6.37 22.76
CA LYS A 93 15.63 7.18 23.74
C LYS A 93 15.36 6.42 25.04
N ILE A 94 14.94 5.17 24.95
CA ILE A 94 14.70 4.32 26.14
C ILE A 94 15.99 4.10 26.94
N ARG A 95 17.14 3.92 26.28
CA ARG A 95 18.44 3.76 26.96
C ARG A 95 18.94 5.04 27.62
N GLU A 96 18.60 6.20 27.06
CA GLU A 96 19.01 7.50 27.58
C GLU A 96 18.14 7.95 28.76
N ASP A 97 16.91 7.44 28.87
CA ASP A 97 15.99 7.73 29.96
C ASP A 97 16.53 7.22 31.32
N GLN A 98 16.81 8.17 32.22
CA GLN A 98 17.34 7.88 33.54
C GLN A 98 16.37 7.10 34.43
N GLN A 99 15.05 7.25 34.26
CA GLN A 99 14.04 6.53 35.06
C GLN A 99 14.00 5.06 34.65
N LEU A 100 14.16 4.78 33.36
CA LEU A 100 14.11 3.41 32.84
C LEU A 100 15.40 2.64 33.16
N LYS A 101 16.57 3.29 33.26
CA LYS A 101 17.84 2.62 33.67
C LYS A 101 17.75 1.82 34.97
N VAL A 102 16.85 2.20 35.88
CA VAL A 102 16.67 1.55 37.19
C VAL A 102 15.80 0.27 37.08
N MET A 103 15.06 0.09 35.98
CA MET A 103 14.03 -0.95 35.81
C MET A 103 14.49 -2.25 35.13
N GLY A 104 15.78 -2.44 34.83
CA GLY A 104 16.24 -3.69 34.20
C GLY A 104 15.71 -3.90 32.77
N VAL A 105 15.78 -2.85 31.94
CA VAL A 105 15.17 -2.74 30.60
C VAL A 105 15.80 -3.64 29.53
N GLU A 106 16.92 -4.33 29.81
CA GLU A 106 17.67 -5.06 28.78
C GLU A 106 16.83 -6.12 28.05
N THR A 107 16.05 -6.92 28.78
CA THR A 107 15.16 -7.93 28.20
C THR A 107 14.11 -7.32 27.26
N PHE A 108 13.63 -6.12 27.57
CA PHE A 108 12.72 -5.38 26.70
C PHE A 108 13.44 -4.80 25.48
N LEU A 109 14.65 -4.28 25.64
CA LEU A 109 15.49 -3.78 24.54
C LEU A 109 15.93 -4.89 23.57
N ASP A 110 16.05 -6.13 24.05
CA ASP A 110 16.29 -7.31 23.21
C ASP A 110 15.05 -7.66 22.37
N SER A 111 13.85 -7.40 22.90
CA SER A 111 12.61 -7.57 22.12
C SER A 111 12.57 -6.65 20.90
N PHE A 112 13.09 -5.41 20.97
CA PHE A 112 13.24 -4.54 19.80
C PHE A 112 14.14 -5.14 18.72
N VAL A 113 15.22 -5.82 19.11
CA VAL A 113 16.12 -6.49 18.15
C VAL A 113 15.40 -7.64 17.45
N HIS A 114 14.57 -8.37 18.19
CA HIS A 114 13.73 -9.44 17.63
C HIS A 114 12.68 -8.89 16.66
N GLU A 115 11.87 -7.92 17.09
CA GLU A 115 10.83 -7.30 16.24
C GLU A 115 11.44 -6.69 14.97
N ARG A 116 12.62 -6.06 15.08
CA ARG A 116 13.36 -5.54 13.92
C ARG A 116 13.69 -6.63 12.90
N LYS A 117 14.16 -7.80 13.36
CA LYS A 117 14.45 -8.92 12.44
C LYS A 117 13.17 -9.45 11.80
N THR A 118 12.10 -9.54 12.57
CA THR A 118 10.79 -10.01 12.11
C THR A 118 10.24 -9.13 11.01
N ILE A 119 10.21 -7.80 11.21
CA ILE A 119 9.66 -6.88 10.20
C ILE A 119 10.51 -6.85 8.93
N VAL A 120 11.83 -6.89 9.04
CA VAL A 120 12.72 -6.96 7.87
C VAL A 120 12.48 -8.24 7.08
N LYS A 121 12.33 -9.38 7.76
CA LYS A 121 12.03 -10.65 7.09
C LYS A 121 10.67 -10.59 6.39
N PHE A 122 9.64 -10.14 7.10
CA PHE A 122 8.30 -9.97 6.55
C PHE A 122 8.31 -9.09 5.30
N MET A 123 8.93 -7.91 5.39
CA MET A 123 9.06 -6.99 4.27
C MET A 123 9.77 -7.64 3.07
N ASN A 124 10.84 -8.41 3.30
CA ASN A 124 11.58 -9.05 2.21
C ASN A 124 10.76 -10.12 1.51
N ASP A 125 10.00 -10.90 2.27
CA ASP A 125 9.13 -11.94 1.71
C ASP A 125 7.94 -11.30 0.97
N PHE A 126 7.38 -10.23 1.52
CA PHE A 126 6.35 -9.43 0.87
C PHE A 126 6.81 -8.81 -0.45
N PHE A 127 8.02 -8.28 -0.53
CA PHE A 127 8.54 -7.73 -1.79
C PHE A 127 8.75 -8.82 -2.86
N LYS A 128 9.13 -10.04 -2.45
CA LYS A 128 9.20 -11.18 -3.37
C LYS A 128 7.80 -11.56 -3.89
N GLU A 129 6.81 -11.58 -3.00
CA GLU A 129 5.40 -11.84 -3.36
C GLU A 129 4.90 -10.81 -4.37
N MET A 130 5.09 -9.51 -4.08
CA MET A 130 4.73 -8.42 -4.99
C MET A 130 5.43 -8.52 -6.35
N ARG A 131 6.73 -8.87 -6.37
CA ARG A 131 7.45 -9.10 -7.63
C ARG A 131 6.85 -10.27 -8.42
N SER A 132 6.45 -11.33 -7.74
CA SER A 132 5.78 -12.47 -8.37
C SER A 132 4.42 -12.05 -8.94
N ASP A 133 3.64 -11.26 -8.20
CA ASP A 133 2.34 -10.76 -8.66
C ASP A 133 2.47 -9.87 -9.90
N ILE A 134 3.45 -8.98 -9.94
CA ILE A 134 3.71 -8.16 -11.13
C ILE A 134 4.09 -9.05 -12.32
N GLY A 135 4.88 -10.11 -12.09
CA GLY A 135 5.21 -11.09 -13.13
C GLY A 135 3.99 -11.84 -13.65
N ASN A 136 3.05 -12.18 -12.77
CA ASN A 136 1.78 -12.81 -13.15
C ASN A 136 0.92 -11.86 -13.99
N ILE A 137 0.77 -10.59 -13.56
CA ILE A 137 0.05 -9.56 -14.34
C ILE A 137 0.68 -9.37 -15.71
N GLN A 138 2.02 -9.31 -15.77
CA GLN A 138 2.75 -9.23 -17.04
C GLN A 138 2.42 -10.42 -17.95
N GLN A 139 2.44 -11.63 -17.40
CA GLN A 139 2.08 -12.84 -18.14
C GLN A 139 0.64 -12.80 -18.66
N ASP A 140 -0.32 -12.38 -17.84
CA ASP A 140 -1.74 -12.29 -18.22
C ASP A 140 -2.04 -11.16 -19.20
N ALA A 141 -1.20 -10.12 -19.22
CA ALA A 141 -1.25 -9.04 -20.21
C ALA A 141 -0.64 -9.44 -21.57
N MET A 142 0.40 -10.29 -21.57
CA MET A 142 1.20 -10.58 -22.77
C MET A 142 0.91 -11.94 -23.41
N VAL A 143 0.29 -12.88 -22.70
CA VAL A 143 0.04 -14.24 -23.19
C VAL A 143 -1.46 -14.46 -23.40
N ALA A 144 -1.85 -14.86 -24.60
CA ALA A 144 -3.24 -15.21 -24.95
C ALA A 144 -3.68 -16.56 -24.35
N SER A 145 -3.76 -16.65 -23.02
CA SER A 145 -4.37 -17.75 -22.27
C SER A 145 -5.88 -17.54 -22.15
N SER A 146 -6.64 -18.56 -21.73
CA SER A 146 -8.09 -18.45 -21.51
C SER A 146 -8.48 -17.43 -20.42
N ASN A 147 -7.54 -17.14 -19.52
CA ASN A 147 -7.73 -16.25 -18.37
C ASN A 147 -7.04 -14.89 -18.56
N SER A 148 -6.39 -14.67 -19.70
CA SER A 148 -5.72 -13.42 -20.03
C SER A 148 -6.70 -12.26 -20.15
N HIS A 149 -6.20 -11.03 -19.97
CA HIS A 149 -7.01 -9.83 -20.09
C HIS A 149 -7.63 -9.69 -21.50
N ILE A 150 -6.91 -10.12 -22.55
CA ILE A 150 -7.44 -10.11 -23.92
C ILE A 150 -8.59 -11.11 -24.09
N ALA A 151 -8.49 -12.29 -23.47
CA ALA A 151 -9.54 -13.29 -23.54
C ALA A 151 -10.79 -12.80 -22.80
N GLU A 152 -10.63 -12.17 -21.64
CA GLU A 152 -11.74 -11.57 -20.89
C GLU A 152 -12.42 -10.44 -21.68
N ALA A 153 -11.65 -9.57 -22.34
CA ALA A 153 -12.17 -8.50 -23.19
C ALA A 153 -12.91 -9.01 -24.43
N MET A 154 -12.43 -10.11 -25.03
CA MET A 154 -12.98 -10.67 -26.26
C MET A 154 -14.17 -11.61 -26.04
N ARG A 155 -14.25 -12.29 -24.89
CA ARG A 155 -15.34 -13.23 -24.54
C ARG A 155 -16.75 -12.69 -24.79
N PRO A 156 -17.13 -11.47 -24.35
CA PRO A 156 -18.47 -10.93 -24.62
C PRO A 156 -18.73 -10.74 -26.12
N ILE A 157 -17.70 -10.41 -26.91
CA ILE A 157 -17.81 -10.24 -28.36
C ILE A 157 -18.06 -11.59 -29.03
N TYR A 158 -17.31 -12.63 -28.66
CA TYR A 158 -17.55 -13.99 -29.16
C TYR A 158 -18.96 -14.48 -28.84
N ALA A 159 -19.41 -14.28 -27.61
CA ALA A 159 -20.74 -14.68 -27.18
C ALA A 159 -21.85 -13.99 -27.98
N GLU A 160 -21.77 -12.67 -28.18
CA GLU A 160 -22.73 -11.88 -28.97
C GLU A 160 -22.79 -12.37 -30.42
N VAL A 161 -21.63 -12.53 -31.05
CA VAL A 161 -21.55 -12.91 -32.47
C VAL A 161 -22.04 -14.35 -32.70
N CYS A 162 -21.81 -15.26 -31.75
CA CYS A 162 -22.29 -16.65 -31.82
C CYS A 162 -23.82 -16.77 -31.78
N GLN A 163 -24.54 -15.77 -31.28
CA GLN A 163 -26.01 -15.77 -31.22
C GLN A 163 -26.66 -15.47 -32.59
N ILE A 164 -25.91 -14.94 -33.56
CA ILE A 164 -26.43 -14.53 -34.86
C ILE A 164 -26.68 -15.77 -35.74
N LYS A 165 -27.96 -16.00 -36.07
CA LYS A 165 -28.46 -17.11 -36.91
C LYS A 165 -29.18 -16.59 -38.17
N GLY A 166 -29.41 -17.48 -39.14
CA GLY A 166 -30.21 -17.20 -40.34
C GLY A 166 -29.42 -16.86 -41.61
N ARG A 167 -30.14 -16.55 -42.69
CA ARG A 167 -29.59 -16.21 -44.02
C ARG A 167 -28.78 -14.92 -43.93
N GLY A 168 -27.56 -14.91 -44.49
CA GLY A 168 -26.59 -13.81 -44.34
C GLY A 168 -25.92 -13.74 -42.96
N GLY A 169 -26.07 -14.77 -42.13
CA GLY A 169 -25.43 -14.86 -40.81
C GLY A 169 -23.92 -14.70 -40.82
N PRO A 170 -23.15 -15.34 -41.73
CA PRO A 170 -21.69 -15.19 -41.79
C PRO A 170 -21.23 -13.73 -41.98
N ASP A 171 -21.83 -13.01 -42.92
CA ASP A 171 -21.44 -11.62 -43.21
C ASP A 171 -21.82 -10.68 -42.06
N LYS A 172 -23.01 -10.88 -41.48
CA LYS A 172 -23.45 -10.14 -40.29
C LYS A 172 -22.55 -10.39 -39.08
N ARG A 173 -22.14 -11.63 -38.86
CA ARG A 173 -21.20 -11.99 -37.78
C ARG A 173 -19.85 -11.29 -37.98
N SER A 174 -19.31 -11.35 -39.19
CA SER A 174 -18.04 -10.70 -39.53
C SER A 174 -18.10 -9.19 -39.31
N ALA A 175 -19.16 -8.53 -39.81
CA ALA A 175 -19.33 -7.08 -39.67
C ALA A 175 -19.49 -6.65 -38.21
N ILE A 176 -20.27 -7.38 -37.40
CA ILE A 176 -20.44 -7.06 -35.97
C ILE A 176 -19.15 -7.33 -35.19
N PHE A 177 -18.47 -8.43 -35.49
CA PHE A 177 -17.19 -8.75 -34.88
C PHE A 177 -16.14 -7.66 -35.17
N GLU A 178 -15.93 -7.30 -36.43
CA GLU A 178 -15.04 -6.21 -36.84
C GLU A 178 -15.40 -4.90 -36.12
N LYS A 179 -16.69 -4.53 -36.11
CA LYS A 179 -17.16 -3.30 -35.46
C LYS A 179 -16.84 -3.26 -33.96
N LYS A 180 -16.87 -4.39 -33.27
CA LYS A 180 -16.65 -4.46 -31.82
C LYS A 180 -15.17 -4.54 -31.47
N VAL A 181 -14.40 -5.31 -32.24
CA VAL A 181 -12.95 -5.48 -32.05
C VAL A 181 -12.18 -4.23 -32.46
N ALA A 182 -12.48 -3.67 -33.63
CA ALA A 182 -11.84 -2.48 -34.18
C ALA A 182 -12.56 -1.18 -33.76
N ARG A 183 -12.93 -1.08 -32.48
CA ARG A 183 -13.56 0.11 -31.88
C ARG A 183 -12.58 0.79 -30.93
N VAL A 184 -12.43 2.10 -31.08
CA VAL A 184 -11.75 2.97 -30.09
C VAL A 184 -12.54 2.93 -28.78
N GLY A 185 -11.86 2.74 -27.65
CA GLY A 185 -12.50 2.49 -26.36
C GLY A 185 -13.04 1.06 -26.22
N GLY A 186 -12.62 0.15 -27.10
CA GLY A 186 -13.10 -1.24 -27.15
C GLY A 186 -12.17 -2.19 -26.42
N VAL A 187 -11.74 -3.23 -27.13
CA VAL A 187 -10.95 -4.35 -26.59
C VAL A 187 -9.69 -3.86 -25.87
N TRP A 188 -8.93 -2.94 -26.45
CA TRP A 188 -7.67 -2.44 -25.87
C TRP A 188 -7.88 -1.68 -24.57
N THR A 189 -8.92 -0.85 -24.53
CA THR A 189 -9.32 -0.15 -23.31
C THR A 189 -9.78 -1.14 -22.23
N SER A 190 -10.53 -2.18 -22.59
CA SER A 190 -10.90 -3.24 -21.66
C SER A 190 -9.68 -3.99 -21.11
N VAL A 191 -8.70 -4.32 -21.95
CA VAL A 191 -7.44 -4.93 -21.52
C VAL A 191 -6.69 -4.03 -20.55
N ARG A 192 -6.51 -2.75 -20.90
CA ARG A 192 -5.86 -1.76 -20.03
C ARG A 192 -6.56 -1.65 -18.68
N ASN A 193 -7.88 -1.53 -18.67
CA ASN A 193 -8.66 -1.43 -17.44
C ASN A 193 -8.53 -2.71 -16.58
N GLY A 194 -8.44 -3.88 -17.22
CA GLY A 194 -8.18 -5.16 -16.56
C GLY A 194 -6.83 -5.16 -15.84
N ILE A 195 -5.77 -4.73 -16.53
CA ILE A 195 -4.42 -4.59 -15.98
C ILE A 195 -4.43 -3.60 -14.81
N GLU A 196 -4.96 -2.39 -14.99
CA GLU A 196 -5.04 -1.35 -13.95
C GLU A 196 -5.83 -1.81 -12.71
N LYS A 197 -6.92 -2.55 -12.92
CA LYS A 197 -7.72 -3.12 -11.84
C LYS A 197 -6.94 -4.18 -11.07
N GLU A 198 -6.22 -5.07 -11.76
CA GLU A 198 -5.44 -6.10 -11.08
C GLU A 198 -4.27 -5.50 -10.30
N PHE A 199 -3.58 -4.51 -10.86
CA PHE A 199 -2.63 -3.68 -10.12
C PHE A 199 -3.27 -3.09 -8.87
N SER A 200 -4.42 -2.45 -9.00
CA SER A 200 -5.10 -1.81 -7.85
C SER A 200 -5.48 -2.81 -6.75
N ILE A 201 -5.98 -3.98 -7.12
CA ILE A 201 -6.36 -5.03 -6.15
C ILE A 201 -5.13 -5.59 -5.44
N ARG A 202 -4.09 -5.97 -6.19
CA ARG A 202 -2.87 -6.58 -5.63
C ARG A 202 -2.10 -5.61 -4.75
N PHE A 203 -1.91 -4.37 -5.22
CA PHE A 203 -1.19 -3.34 -4.49
C PHE A 203 -2.00 -2.77 -3.32
N GLY A 204 -3.32 -2.63 -3.47
CA GLY A 204 -4.20 -2.19 -2.39
C GLY A 204 -4.21 -3.18 -1.21
N ALA A 205 -4.38 -4.47 -1.49
CA ALA A 205 -4.30 -5.52 -0.47
C ALA A 205 -2.91 -5.57 0.19
N SER A 206 -1.87 -5.35 -0.61
CA SER A 206 -0.47 -5.32 -0.18
C SER A 206 -0.20 -4.20 0.85
N LEU A 207 -0.69 -2.97 0.58
CA LEU A 207 -0.53 -1.85 1.51
C LEU A 207 -1.25 -2.09 2.85
N HIS A 208 -2.47 -2.61 2.79
CA HIS A 208 -3.24 -2.90 4.00
C HIS A 208 -2.53 -3.93 4.89
N ARG A 209 -1.96 -4.99 4.28
CA ARG A 209 -1.23 -6.02 5.01
C ARG A 209 0.05 -5.49 5.67
N ILE A 210 0.77 -4.54 5.05
CA ILE A 210 1.91 -3.88 5.69
C ILE A 210 1.45 -3.10 6.93
N GLU A 211 0.35 -2.35 6.79
CA GLU A 211 -0.19 -1.53 7.88
C GLU A 211 -0.64 -2.39 9.07
N GLU A 212 -1.34 -3.50 8.81
CA GLU A 212 -1.75 -4.46 9.85
C GLU A 212 -0.54 -5.01 10.60
N VAL A 213 0.49 -5.50 9.89
CA VAL A 213 1.68 -6.08 10.51
C VAL A 213 2.50 -5.03 11.26
N ALA A 214 2.62 -3.83 10.73
CA ALA A 214 3.27 -2.73 11.43
C ALA A 214 2.53 -2.37 12.72
N THR A 215 1.20 -2.31 12.67
CA THR A 215 0.34 -2.04 13.84
C THR A 215 0.49 -3.14 14.90
N GLU A 216 0.39 -4.40 14.51
CA GLU A 216 0.57 -5.55 15.41
C GLU A 216 1.95 -5.54 16.08
N MET A 217 3.01 -5.21 15.33
CA MET A 217 4.36 -5.07 15.88
C MET A 217 4.42 -3.99 16.97
N PHE A 218 3.89 -2.79 16.69
CA PHE A 218 3.90 -1.71 17.67
C PHE A 218 3.03 -2.02 18.90
N GLU A 219 1.89 -2.68 18.72
CA GLU A 219 1.09 -3.18 19.83
C GLU A 219 1.85 -4.20 20.68
N ASN A 220 2.58 -5.12 20.05
CA ASN A 220 3.38 -6.12 20.77
C ASN A 220 4.51 -5.48 21.56
N ILE A 221 5.17 -4.44 21.01
CA ILE A 221 6.15 -3.63 21.74
C ILE A 221 5.48 -2.94 22.95
N HIS A 222 4.32 -2.32 22.76
CA HIS A 222 3.55 -1.69 23.84
C HIS A 222 3.15 -2.69 24.94
N LYS A 223 2.64 -3.86 24.57
CA LYS A 223 2.26 -4.93 25.51
C LYS A 223 3.48 -5.39 26.32
N LYS A 224 4.62 -5.62 25.66
CA LYS A 224 5.88 -6.01 26.33
C LYS A 224 6.40 -4.91 27.27
N PHE A 225 6.25 -3.64 26.89
CA PHE A 225 6.60 -2.51 27.74
C PHE A 225 5.73 -2.48 29.00
N ASN A 226 4.41 -2.56 28.84
CA ASN A 226 3.47 -2.55 29.95
C ASN A 226 3.69 -3.74 30.91
N LEU A 227 3.97 -4.93 30.37
CA LEU A 227 4.30 -6.10 31.19
C LEU A 227 5.58 -5.86 32.02
N MET A 228 6.62 -5.30 31.42
CA MET A 228 7.85 -4.95 32.13
C MET A 228 7.60 -3.91 33.24
N CYS A 229 6.84 -2.84 32.96
CA CYS A 229 6.45 -1.86 33.97
C CYS A 229 5.62 -2.47 35.12
N ASN A 230 4.73 -3.40 34.80
CA ASN A 230 3.89 -4.08 35.79
C ASN A 230 4.67 -5.10 36.63
N ASP A 231 5.65 -5.80 36.04
CA ASP A 231 6.53 -6.73 36.75
C ASP A 231 7.55 -6.01 37.67
N THR A 232 7.84 -4.74 37.40
CA THR A 232 8.65 -3.88 38.28
C THR A 232 7.90 -3.28 39.47
N ILE A 233 6.60 -3.59 39.65
CA ILE A 233 5.87 -3.27 40.90
C ILE A 233 6.35 -4.24 41.99
N VAL A 234 7.51 -3.89 42.56
CA VAL A 234 8.09 -4.27 43.85
C VAL A 234 7.55 -5.59 44.45
N LYS A 235 8.26 -6.70 44.20
CA LYS A 235 8.06 -7.98 44.91
C LYS A 235 8.79 -8.03 46.28
N ASP A 236 9.53 -6.99 46.68
CA ASP A 236 10.13 -6.90 48.02
C ASP A 236 9.19 -6.17 49.00
N PRO A 237 8.62 -6.84 50.02
CA PRO A 237 7.71 -6.24 50.98
C PRO A 237 8.28 -5.01 51.71
N LYS A 238 9.61 -4.89 51.84
CA LYS A 238 10.25 -3.75 52.51
C LYS A 238 10.33 -2.50 51.64
N GLU A 239 10.60 -2.65 50.35
CA GLU A 239 10.67 -1.52 49.42
C GLU A 239 9.28 -0.99 49.07
N LYS A 240 8.25 -1.86 49.05
CA LYS A 240 6.85 -1.45 48.83
C LYS A 240 6.34 -0.52 49.95
N SER A 241 6.71 -0.82 51.19
CA SER A 241 6.40 0.02 52.35
C SER A 241 7.06 1.40 52.28
N LYS A 242 8.33 1.46 51.83
CA LYS A 242 9.05 2.73 51.62
C LYS A 242 8.45 3.56 50.50
N GLU A 243 8.09 2.95 49.37
CA GLU A 243 7.46 3.66 48.25
C GLU A 243 6.12 4.28 48.67
N GLU A 244 5.33 3.55 49.43
CA GLU A 244 4.02 4.02 49.91
C GLU A 244 4.15 5.17 50.92
N GLU A 245 5.19 5.15 51.76
CA GLU A 245 5.54 6.26 52.65
C GLU A 245 6.00 7.50 51.86
N LEU A 246 6.88 7.31 50.86
CA LEU A 246 7.35 8.37 49.96
C LEU A 246 6.21 9.00 49.16
N ARG A 247 5.27 8.19 48.65
CA ARG A 247 4.06 8.69 47.96
C ARG A 247 3.20 9.54 48.89
N LYS A 248 2.97 9.10 50.13
CA LYS A 248 2.21 9.89 51.12
C LYS A 248 2.92 11.21 51.45
N GLN A 249 4.24 11.21 51.56
CA GLN A 249 5.03 12.43 51.81
C GLN A 249 4.96 13.40 50.62
N LEU A 250 5.15 12.92 49.39
CA LEU A 250 5.02 13.71 48.17
C LEU A 250 3.61 14.31 48.02
N GLN A 251 2.57 13.54 48.32
CA GLN A 251 1.19 14.00 48.23
C GLN A 251 0.90 15.12 49.24
N LYS A 252 1.43 15.00 50.47
CA LYS A 252 1.36 16.07 51.48
C LYS A 252 2.09 17.34 51.02
N GLN A 253 3.31 17.20 50.47
CA GLN A 253 4.08 18.34 49.98
C GLN A 253 3.40 19.03 48.79
N LEU A 254 2.75 18.26 47.91
CA LEU A 254 2.03 18.79 46.76
C LEU A 254 0.77 19.59 47.16
N ILE A 255 0.09 19.19 48.24
CA ILE A 255 -0.99 19.97 48.84
C ILE A 255 -0.46 21.30 49.39
N VAL A 256 0.64 21.27 50.14
CA VAL A 256 1.28 22.48 50.69
C VAL A 256 1.74 23.42 49.58
N ALA A 257 2.36 22.90 48.52
CA ALA A 257 2.79 23.69 47.37
C ALA A 257 1.61 24.35 46.66
N LYS A 258 0.48 23.63 46.48
CA LYS A 258 -0.75 24.20 45.91
C LYS A 258 -1.36 25.28 46.81
N GLN A 259 -1.29 25.13 48.13
CA GLN A 259 -1.76 26.15 49.07
C GLN A 259 -0.89 27.41 49.01
N LEU A 260 0.43 27.26 48.96
CA LEU A 260 1.37 28.39 48.81
C LEU A 260 1.17 29.12 47.48
N LEU A 261 0.99 28.39 46.38
CA LEU A 261 0.79 28.96 45.06
C LEU A 261 -0.54 29.74 44.98
N ASN A 262 -1.61 29.20 45.55
CA ASN A 262 -2.95 29.79 45.45
C ASN A 262 -3.27 30.84 46.54
N GLY A 263 -2.52 30.87 47.64
CA GLY A 263 -2.64 31.88 48.68
C GLY A 263 -1.57 32.96 48.51
N PRO A 264 -0.48 32.94 49.29
CA PRO A 264 0.45 34.06 49.42
C PRO A 264 1.12 34.47 48.11
N VAL A 265 1.44 33.52 47.22
CA VAL A 265 2.07 33.85 45.93
C VAL A 265 1.07 34.54 44.99
N ARG A 266 -0.18 34.10 44.98
CA ARG A 266 -1.24 34.72 44.17
C ARG A 266 -1.61 36.10 44.70
N GLU A 267 -1.74 36.24 46.02
CA GLU A 267 -2.00 37.52 46.69
C GLU A 267 -0.88 38.54 46.40
N ALA A 268 0.38 38.12 46.49
CA ALA A 268 1.52 38.98 46.14
C ALA A 268 1.50 39.38 44.65
N ALA A 269 1.19 38.44 43.75
CA ALA A 269 1.10 38.71 42.31
C ALA A 269 -0.06 39.65 41.96
N GLU A 270 -1.20 39.55 42.65
CA GLU A 270 -2.35 40.45 42.49
C GLU A 270 -2.03 41.84 43.08
N ALA A 271 -1.40 41.93 44.25
CA ALA A 271 -0.93 43.20 44.82
C ALA A 271 0.09 43.93 43.92
N CYS A 272 0.94 43.19 43.20
CA CYS A 272 1.84 43.78 42.20
C CYS A 272 1.11 44.31 40.96
N LYS A 273 -0.08 43.80 40.62
CA LYS A 273 -0.88 44.31 39.49
C LYS A 273 -1.57 45.63 39.81
N ASP A 274 -1.96 45.82 41.06
CA ASP A 274 -2.62 47.05 41.53
C ASP A 274 -1.63 48.11 42.03
N TYR A 275 -0.32 47.81 42.00
CA TYR A 275 0.73 48.76 42.33
C TYR A 275 0.76 49.89 41.30
N LYS A 276 0.18 51.04 41.67
CA LYS A 276 0.44 52.32 41.00
C LYS A 276 1.66 52.94 41.67
N PRO A 277 2.73 53.26 40.93
CA PRO A 277 3.81 54.04 41.50
C PRO A 277 3.24 55.38 41.94
N GLU A 278 3.38 55.71 43.23
CA GLU A 278 3.20 57.09 43.67
C GLU A 278 4.19 57.95 42.90
N ASP A 279 3.68 59.08 42.41
CA ASP A 279 4.37 60.05 41.58
C ASP A 279 5.80 60.33 42.12
N PRO A 280 6.87 60.31 41.30
CA PRO A 280 8.26 60.43 41.78
C PRO A 280 8.64 61.80 42.37
N THR A 281 7.68 62.69 42.66
CA THR A 281 7.95 64.12 42.93
C THR A 281 7.87 64.54 44.40
N SER A 282 7.74 63.62 45.37
CA SER A 282 7.71 64.00 46.81
C SER A 282 8.97 63.69 47.62
N LEU A 283 10.06 63.21 46.99
CA LEU A 283 11.34 62.95 47.68
C LEU A 283 12.50 63.85 47.20
N VAL A 284 12.23 65.15 47.06
CA VAL A 284 13.19 66.23 47.32
C VAL A 284 12.30 67.39 47.82
N VAL A 285 12.33 67.83 49.06
CA VAL A 285 13.27 68.79 49.64
C VAL A 285 12.99 68.84 51.16
N GLY A 286 14.03 68.80 51.98
CA GLY A 286 13.93 69.03 53.42
C GLY A 286 15.26 68.99 54.15
N GLU A 287 16.32 69.53 53.55
CA GLU A 287 17.44 70.06 54.36
C GLU A 287 17.03 71.45 54.84
N HIS A 288 16.84 71.59 56.16
CA HIS A 288 17.33 72.68 57.00
C HIS A 288 17.30 72.27 58.46
#